data_AF-A0A2V7FQJ5-F1
#
_entry.id   AF-A0A2V7FQJ5-F1
#
_cell.length_a   1.000
_cell.length_b   1.000
_cell.length_c   1.000
_cell.angle_alpha   90.00
_cell.angle_beta   90.00
_cell.angle_gamma   90.00
#
_symmetry.space_group_name_H-M   'P 1'
#
loop_
_entity.id
_entity.type
_entity.pdbx_description
1 polymer ?
#
loop_
_entity_poly.entity_id
_entity_poly.type
_entity_poly.pdbx_seq_one_letter_code
_entity_poly.pdbx_strand_id
1 'polypeptide(L)'
;MRKLTMVNAINLALLQEMERDDDVVVLGEDVGVDGGVFRVTDGLLKKFGEQRVIDTPLAEGAMMVLRMPYGGGVRALEHHSESEEAYYAHTPGLKVVIPSGPRNARALLVAAIRDPDPVVFMEPKALYHAVKEEVPEAEETWPIGKARIVREGGDLTLIAYGAMLHKCLEAADRVKAEDGAEVEVIDLLSISPMDTETIAASVVKTGRAVVAHEAQRTCGVGAEVMARIVETAFLQLEAPVRRVTAYDIVYPGFAREAGWLPDVEKILRAVRETLAF
;
A
#
# COMPACT_ATOMS: atom_id res chain seq x y z
N MET A 1 16.88 16.83 -3.94
CA MET A 1 15.91 15.78 -4.34
C MET A 1 16.63 14.86 -5.31
N ARG A 2 16.49 13.55 -5.14
CA ARG A 2 17.02 12.52 -6.05
C ARG A 2 15.86 11.68 -6.59
N LYS A 3 15.95 11.25 -7.85
CA LYS A 3 14.99 10.30 -8.41
C LYS A 3 15.33 8.90 -7.93
N LEU A 4 14.48 8.34 -7.06
CA LEU A 4 14.68 7.03 -6.46
C LEU A 4 13.58 6.06 -6.89
N THR A 5 13.94 4.80 -7.04
CA THR A 5 12.98 3.68 -7.04
C THR A 5 12.51 3.41 -5.61
N MET A 6 11.45 2.62 -5.45
CA MET A 6 10.94 2.29 -4.10
C MET A 6 11.98 1.51 -3.28
N VAL A 7 12.70 0.56 -3.91
CA VAL A 7 13.83 -0.16 -3.26
C VAL A 7 14.86 0.81 -2.71
N ASN A 8 15.31 1.78 -3.52
CA ASN A 8 16.33 2.73 -3.10
C ASN A 8 15.82 3.71 -2.04
N ALA A 9 14.53 4.06 -2.07
CA ALA A 9 13.93 4.95 -1.08
C ALA A 9 13.78 4.25 0.28
N ILE A 10 13.43 2.96 0.28
CA ILE A 10 13.39 2.11 1.48
C ILE A 10 14.80 1.90 2.05
N ASN A 11 15.78 1.56 1.20
CA ASN A 11 17.19 1.45 1.62
C ASN A 11 17.69 2.75 2.27
N LEU A 12 17.35 3.91 1.68
CA LEU A 12 17.71 5.21 2.23
C LEU A 12 17.08 5.46 3.61
N ALA A 13 15.80 5.09 3.83
CA ALA A 13 15.18 5.17 5.15
C ALA A 13 15.92 4.32 6.18
N LEU A 14 16.23 3.06 5.85
CA LEU A 14 16.97 2.16 6.76
C LEU A 14 18.35 2.72 7.10
N LEU A 15 19.09 3.18 6.08
CA LEU A 15 20.42 3.76 6.28
C LEU A 15 20.37 4.97 7.22
N GLN A 16 19.37 5.84 7.07
CA GLN A 16 19.22 7.04 7.90
C GLN A 16 18.80 6.72 9.32
N GLU A 17 17.86 5.80 9.52
CA GLU A 17 17.47 5.39 10.87
C GLU A 17 18.58 4.67 11.62
N MET A 18 19.36 3.84 10.92
CA MET A 18 20.51 3.18 11.53
C MET A 18 21.68 4.14 11.85
N GLU A 19 21.87 5.20 11.05
CA GLU A 19 22.82 6.28 11.39
C GLU A 19 22.35 7.12 12.59
N ARG A 20 21.05 7.31 12.71
CA ARG A 20 20.45 8.16 13.74
C ARG A 20 20.46 7.48 15.12
N ASP A 21 20.20 6.19 15.15
CA ASP A 21 19.91 5.45 16.38
C ASP A 21 20.68 4.13 16.40
N ASP A 22 21.56 3.97 17.38
CA ASP A 22 22.44 2.79 17.50
C ASP A 22 21.68 1.51 17.88
N ASP A 23 20.46 1.63 18.41
CA ASP A 23 19.62 0.49 18.81
C ASP A 23 18.83 -0.10 17.64
N VAL A 24 18.78 0.57 16.48
CA VAL A 24 18.08 0.06 15.29
C VAL A 24 18.89 -1.08 14.66
N VAL A 25 18.26 -2.24 14.47
CA VAL A 25 18.85 -3.42 13.83
C VAL A 25 17.99 -3.91 12.67
N VAL A 26 18.64 -4.49 11.67
CA VAL A 26 17.99 -5.20 10.56
C VAL A 26 18.24 -6.70 10.73
N LEU A 27 17.17 -7.45 10.88
CA LEU A 27 17.17 -8.90 11.06
C LEU A 27 16.33 -9.52 9.95
N GLY A 28 16.77 -10.65 9.39
CA GLY A 28 15.97 -11.42 8.43
C GLY A 28 16.80 -12.39 7.62
N GLU A 29 16.17 -13.06 6.67
CA GLU A 29 16.82 -14.00 5.76
C GLU A 29 17.51 -13.26 4.61
N ASP A 30 18.78 -13.57 4.39
CA ASP A 30 19.65 -13.01 3.34
C ASP A 30 19.77 -11.47 3.35
N VAL A 31 19.43 -10.80 4.45
CA VAL A 31 19.47 -9.33 4.58
C VAL A 31 20.89 -8.76 4.74
N GLY A 32 21.84 -9.59 5.15
CA GLY A 32 23.23 -9.26 5.41
C GLY A 32 24.07 -9.26 4.13
N VAL A 33 24.77 -10.37 3.88
CA VAL A 33 25.79 -10.44 2.82
C VAL A 33 25.20 -10.19 1.44
N ASP A 34 24.00 -10.71 1.18
CA ASP A 34 23.30 -10.56 -0.09
C ASP A 34 22.52 -9.24 -0.21
N GLY A 35 22.37 -8.47 0.86
CA GLY A 35 21.61 -7.21 0.84
C GLY A 35 20.12 -7.41 0.55
N GLY A 36 19.60 -8.61 0.82
CA GLY A 36 18.23 -9.04 0.57
C GLY A 36 17.99 -9.47 -0.87
N VAL A 37 17.06 -10.40 -1.07
CA VAL A 37 16.70 -10.92 -2.40
C VAL A 37 16.17 -9.84 -3.36
N PHE A 38 15.60 -8.75 -2.81
CA PHE A 38 15.15 -7.56 -3.55
C PHE A 38 16.15 -6.38 -3.50
N ARG A 39 17.35 -6.58 -2.93
CA ARG A 39 18.42 -5.57 -2.77
C ARG A 39 18.03 -4.36 -1.92
N VAL A 40 17.07 -4.54 -1.01
CA VAL A 40 16.57 -3.46 -0.15
C VAL A 40 17.57 -3.10 0.97
N THR A 41 18.40 -4.04 1.41
CA THR A 41 19.39 -3.85 2.49
C THR A 41 20.83 -3.77 1.98
N ASP A 42 21.01 -3.60 0.66
CA ASP A 42 22.32 -3.51 0.03
C ASP A 42 23.19 -2.41 0.67
N GLY A 43 24.47 -2.75 0.89
CA GLY A 43 25.47 -1.88 1.51
C GLY A 43 25.34 -1.67 3.04
N LEU A 44 24.22 -2.04 3.67
CA LEU A 44 24.03 -1.81 5.12
C LEU A 44 25.01 -2.61 5.97
N LEU A 45 25.22 -3.90 5.65
CA LEU A 45 26.16 -4.75 6.38
C LEU A 45 27.58 -4.17 6.37
N LYS A 46 28.05 -3.72 5.20
CA LYS A 46 29.38 -3.11 5.06
C LYS A 46 29.54 -1.85 5.91
N LYS A 47 28.45 -1.11 6.14
CA LYS A 47 28.45 0.16 6.86
C LYS A 47 28.32 -0.01 8.37
N PHE A 48 27.42 -0.89 8.83
CA PHE A 48 27.05 -1.03 10.24
C PHE A 48 27.56 -2.31 10.92
N GLY A 49 28.05 -3.28 10.14
CA GLY A 49 28.62 -4.53 10.63
C GLY A 49 27.58 -5.58 11.03
N GLU A 50 28.07 -6.79 11.29
CA GLU A 50 27.28 -8.01 11.54
C GLU A 50 26.47 -7.98 12.84
N GLN A 51 26.69 -7.01 13.73
CA GLN A 51 25.91 -6.86 14.96
C GLN A 51 24.61 -6.08 14.74
N ARG A 52 24.49 -5.33 13.64
CA ARG A 52 23.33 -4.50 13.34
C ARG A 52 22.61 -4.87 12.04
N VAL A 53 23.25 -5.69 11.19
CA VAL A 53 22.63 -6.33 10.04
C VAL A 53 22.91 -7.83 10.15
N ILE A 54 21.89 -8.60 10.53
CA ILE A 54 22.06 -9.99 10.97
C ILE A 54 21.19 -10.90 10.10
N ASP A 55 21.84 -11.86 9.44
CA ASP A 55 21.17 -12.98 8.78
C ASP A 55 20.63 -13.96 9.84
N THR A 56 19.34 -14.27 9.77
CA THR A 56 18.68 -15.20 10.70
C THR A 56 18.54 -16.61 10.10
N PRO A 57 18.34 -17.66 10.93
CA PRO A 57 17.83 -18.94 10.42
C PRO A 57 16.50 -18.76 9.69
N LEU A 58 16.14 -19.73 8.85
CA LEU A 58 14.86 -19.77 8.14
C LEU A 58 13.69 -20.01 9.12
N ALA A 59 13.19 -18.94 9.73
CA ALA A 59 12.12 -18.95 10.72
C ALA A 59 11.51 -17.54 10.91
N GLU A 60 10.23 -17.40 10.58
CA GLU A 60 9.54 -16.11 10.46
C GLU A 60 8.90 -15.63 11.79
N GLY A 61 9.00 -16.42 12.86
CA GLY A 61 8.39 -16.11 14.15
C GLY A 61 9.22 -15.15 15.01
N ALA A 62 8.94 -13.85 14.96
CA ALA A 62 9.49 -12.87 15.91
C ALA A 62 8.60 -11.63 16.09
N MET A 63 8.66 -10.99 17.28
CA MET A 63 7.96 -9.73 17.56
C MET A 63 8.88 -8.54 17.23
N MET A 64 8.68 -7.92 16.07
CA MET A 64 9.43 -6.75 15.60
C MET A 64 8.61 -5.96 14.57
N VAL A 65 9.12 -4.82 14.08
CA VAL A 65 8.60 -4.20 12.85
C VAL A 65 8.76 -5.22 11.72
N LEU A 66 7.65 -5.78 11.27
CA LEU A 66 7.64 -6.83 10.27
C LEU A 66 7.56 -6.18 8.90
N ARG A 67 8.64 -6.28 8.13
CA ARG A 67 8.69 -5.81 6.75
C ARG A 67 8.53 -7.01 5.82
N MET A 68 7.67 -6.89 4.83
CA MET A 68 7.48 -7.95 3.85
C MET A 68 7.16 -7.39 2.46
N PRO A 69 7.73 -7.95 1.38
CA PRO A 69 7.20 -7.77 0.04
C PRO A 69 5.79 -8.36 -0.04
N TYR A 70 4.82 -7.64 -0.59
CA TYR A 70 3.46 -8.14 -0.77
C TYR A 70 2.94 -7.86 -2.19
N GLY A 71 1.84 -8.53 -2.56
CA GLY A 71 1.05 -8.15 -3.73
C GLY A 71 1.54 -8.73 -5.07
N GLY A 72 0.67 -8.76 -6.07
CA GLY A 72 0.90 -9.46 -7.32
C GLY A 72 1.58 -8.64 -8.43
N GLY A 73 1.46 -9.12 -9.66
CA GLY A 73 1.80 -8.41 -10.89
C GLY A 73 3.25 -8.57 -11.35
N VAL A 74 3.99 -9.50 -10.77
CA VAL A 74 5.42 -9.74 -11.07
C VAL A 74 5.72 -11.16 -11.55
N ARG A 75 4.67 -11.97 -11.82
CA ARG A 75 4.81 -13.35 -12.30
C ARG A 75 5.59 -14.25 -11.35
N ALA A 76 5.39 -14.08 -10.04
CA ALA A 76 6.06 -14.88 -9.03
C ALA A 76 5.52 -16.32 -8.98
N LEU A 77 6.25 -17.20 -8.28
CA LEU A 77 5.79 -18.54 -7.97
C LEU A 77 4.70 -18.51 -6.89
N GLU A 78 4.12 -19.68 -6.59
CA GLU A 78 3.12 -19.85 -5.52
C GLU A 78 3.67 -19.35 -4.17
N HIS A 79 2.82 -18.75 -3.33
CA HIS A 79 3.18 -18.15 -2.03
C HIS A 79 4.06 -16.89 -2.09
N HIS A 80 4.12 -16.24 -3.24
CA HIS A 80 4.91 -15.02 -3.43
C HIS A 80 4.08 -13.87 -3.97
N SER A 81 2.75 -13.84 -3.85
CA SER A 81 1.91 -12.77 -4.45
C SER A 81 0.70 -12.36 -3.62
N GLU A 82 0.56 -12.94 -2.43
CA GLU A 82 -0.57 -12.79 -1.55
C GLU A 82 -0.68 -11.37 -1.00
N SER A 83 -1.92 -11.00 -0.66
CA SER A 83 -2.28 -9.73 -0.03
C SER A 83 -3.03 -10.07 1.24
N GLU A 84 -2.28 -10.09 2.34
CA GLU A 84 -2.69 -10.62 3.64
C GLU A 84 -2.96 -9.53 4.67
N GLU A 85 -3.08 -8.28 4.22
CA GLU A 85 -3.24 -7.11 5.09
C GLU A 85 -4.45 -7.21 6.03
N ALA A 86 -5.51 -7.91 5.61
CA ALA A 86 -6.71 -8.11 6.42
C ALA A 86 -6.45 -8.93 7.68
N TYR A 87 -5.55 -9.93 7.63
CA TYR A 87 -5.23 -10.76 8.79
C TYR A 87 -4.50 -9.96 9.87
N TYR A 88 -3.51 -9.14 9.46
CA TYR A 88 -2.77 -8.28 10.38
C TYR A 88 -3.63 -7.14 10.91
N ALA A 89 -4.47 -6.54 10.05
CA ALA A 89 -5.35 -5.44 10.44
C ALA A 89 -6.40 -5.86 11.47
N HIS A 90 -6.75 -7.15 11.53
CA HIS A 90 -7.68 -7.69 12.52
C HIS A 90 -7.08 -7.87 13.92
N THR A 91 -5.77 -7.66 14.10
CA THR A 91 -5.09 -7.80 15.41
C THR A 91 -4.95 -6.42 16.08
N PRO A 92 -5.71 -6.13 17.17
CA PRO A 92 -5.59 -4.86 17.87
C PRO A 92 -4.18 -4.66 18.43
N GLY A 93 -3.67 -3.43 18.31
CA GLY A 93 -2.31 -3.07 18.72
C GLY A 93 -1.28 -3.21 17.60
N LEU A 94 -1.59 -3.89 16.50
CA LEU A 94 -0.77 -3.84 15.28
C LEU A 94 -1.17 -2.68 14.38
N LYS A 95 -0.16 -1.98 13.85
CA LYS A 95 -0.32 -1.02 12.76
C LYS A 95 0.02 -1.71 11.44
N VAL A 96 -0.73 -1.44 10.37
CA VAL A 96 -0.52 -2.04 9.05
C VAL A 96 -0.43 -0.92 8.01
N VAL A 97 0.73 -0.82 7.37
CA VAL A 97 1.09 0.28 6.46
C VAL A 97 1.48 -0.27 5.10
N ILE A 98 0.97 0.36 4.05
CA ILE A 98 1.17 -0.04 2.66
C ILE A 98 1.47 1.19 1.80
N PRO A 99 2.75 1.50 1.52
CA PRO A 99 3.11 2.62 0.64
C PRO A 99 2.72 2.33 -0.81
N SER A 100 2.53 3.40 -1.59
CA SER A 100 2.16 3.35 -3.01
C SER A 100 3.21 4.00 -3.94
N GLY A 101 4.34 4.46 -3.41
CA GLY A 101 5.39 5.10 -4.20
C GLY A 101 6.69 5.30 -3.43
N PRO A 102 7.81 5.63 -4.12
CA PRO A 102 9.10 5.77 -3.47
C PRO A 102 9.14 6.81 -2.34
N ARG A 103 8.53 7.99 -2.50
CA ARG A 103 8.57 9.04 -1.48
C ARG A 103 7.81 8.63 -0.22
N ASN A 104 6.60 8.11 -0.39
CA ASN A 104 5.78 7.70 0.74
C ASN A 104 6.31 6.43 1.42
N ALA A 105 6.95 5.51 0.68
CA ALA A 105 7.64 4.37 1.27
C ALA A 105 8.75 4.79 2.23
N ARG A 106 9.60 5.74 1.82
CA ARG A 106 10.64 6.28 2.72
C ARG A 106 10.03 6.95 3.94
N ALA A 107 9.07 7.87 3.72
CA ALA A 107 8.52 8.68 4.81
C ALA A 107 7.71 7.86 5.83
N LEU A 108 7.00 6.84 5.38
CA LEU A 108 6.25 5.94 6.25
C LEU A 108 7.14 4.90 6.93
N LEU A 109 8.22 4.44 6.29
CA LEU A 109 9.14 3.52 6.94
C LEU A 109 9.90 4.20 8.09
N VAL A 110 10.34 5.45 7.90
CA VAL A 110 10.91 6.24 9.00
C VAL A 110 9.90 6.37 10.15
N ALA A 111 8.63 6.66 9.84
CA ALA A 111 7.59 6.73 10.85
C ALA A 111 7.39 5.37 11.56
N ALA A 112 7.40 4.26 10.82
CA ALA A 112 7.22 2.91 11.35
C ALA A 112 8.37 2.47 12.27
N ILE A 113 9.63 2.76 11.91
CA ILE A 113 10.80 2.43 12.74
C ILE A 113 10.78 3.21 14.06
N ARG A 114 10.28 4.45 14.04
CA ARG A 114 10.22 5.33 15.21
C ARG A 114 8.96 5.15 16.05
N ASP A 115 7.99 4.40 15.57
CA ASP A 115 6.72 4.20 16.27
C ASP A 115 6.95 3.29 17.49
N PRO A 116 6.39 3.62 18.67
CA PRO A 116 6.56 2.79 19.87
C PRO A 116 5.78 1.47 19.82
N ASP A 117 4.85 1.31 18.86
CA ASP A 117 4.02 0.13 18.66
C ASP A 117 4.50 -0.71 17.46
N PRO A 118 4.26 -2.03 17.44
CA PRO A 118 4.64 -2.86 16.30
C PRO A 118 3.91 -2.48 15.00
N VAL A 119 4.69 -2.31 13.93
CA VAL A 119 4.20 -1.98 12.58
C VAL A 119 4.50 -3.10 11.60
N VAL A 120 3.48 -3.54 10.86
CA VAL A 120 3.58 -4.39 9.68
C VAL A 120 3.66 -3.50 8.46
N PHE A 121 4.82 -3.47 7.81
CA PHE A 121 5.11 -2.63 6.65
C PHE A 121 5.17 -3.49 5.39
N MET A 122 4.12 -3.42 4.57
CA MET A 122 3.98 -4.26 3.39
C MET A 122 4.41 -3.51 2.13
N GLU A 123 5.47 -3.96 1.48
CA GLU A 123 6.12 -3.31 0.35
C GLU A 123 5.56 -3.87 -0.98
N PRO A 124 4.78 -3.10 -1.77
CA PRO A 124 4.20 -3.63 -3.00
C PRO A 124 5.28 -3.91 -4.04
N LYS A 125 5.65 -5.19 -4.22
CA LYS A 125 6.83 -5.56 -4.99
C LYS A 125 6.75 -5.20 -6.48
N ALA A 126 5.54 -5.09 -7.03
CA ALA A 126 5.32 -4.55 -8.37
C ALA A 126 5.89 -3.13 -8.54
N LEU A 127 6.01 -2.36 -7.46
CA LEU A 127 6.49 -0.98 -7.48
C LEU A 127 7.99 -0.84 -7.19
N TYR A 128 8.68 -1.92 -6.81
CA TYR A 128 10.09 -1.86 -6.42
C TYR A 128 10.98 -1.18 -7.46
N HIS A 129 10.74 -1.48 -8.74
CA HIS A 129 11.51 -0.93 -9.86
C HIS A 129 10.64 -0.26 -10.94
N ALA A 130 9.31 -0.26 -10.79
CA ALA A 130 8.39 0.23 -11.83
C ALA A 130 8.37 1.76 -11.94
N VAL A 131 8.53 2.48 -10.83
CA VAL A 131 8.41 3.94 -10.78
C VAL A 131 9.66 4.56 -10.17
N LYS A 132 10.09 5.69 -10.71
CA LYS A 132 11.07 6.59 -10.09
C LYS A 132 10.39 7.90 -9.74
N GLU A 133 10.49 8.31 -8.48
CA GLU A 133 9.89 9.53 -7.95
C GLU A 133 10.99 10.43 -7.38
N GLU A 134 10.76 11.75 -7.37
CA GLU A 134 11.63 12.68 -6.68
C GLU A 134 11.44 12.57 -5.16
N VAL A 135 12.47 12.05 -4.50
CA VAL A 135 12.52 11.92 -3.05
C VAL A 135 13.44 13.03 -2.50
N PRO A 136 12.98 13.85 -1.52
CA PRO A 136 13.83 14.84 -0.85
C PRO A 136 15.07 14.20 -0.22
N GLU A 137 16.20 14.92 -0.18
CA GLU A 137 17.37 14.43 0.59
C GLU A 137 17.10 14.56 2.09
N ALA A 138 16.51 15.70 2.48
CA ALA A 138 16.00 15.92 3.81
C ALA A 138 15.02 14.80 4.16
N GLU A 139 15.15 14.29 5.37
CA GLU A 139 14.23 13.31 5.91
C GLU A 139 12.83 13.92 6.05
N GLU A 140 11.83 13.11 5.73
CA GLU A 140 10.42 13.44 5.84
C GLU A 140 9.74 12.28 6.55
N THR A 141 8.79 12.56 7.43
CA THR A 141 7.97 11.55 8.10
C THR A 141 6.51 11.79 7.78
N TRP A 142 5.78 10.75 7.40
CA TRP A 142 4.33 10.84 7.20
C TRP A 142 3.62 10.12 8.34
N PRO A 143 2.53 10.70 8.89
CA PRO A 143 1.83 10.09 10.01
C PRO A 143 1.14 8.78 9.58
N ILE A 144 1.37 7.71 10.35
CA ILE A 144 0.61 6.46 10.24
C ILE A 144 -0.85 6.75 10.61
N GLY A 145 -1.79 6.14 9.88
CA GLY A 145 -3.22 6.35 10.07
C GLY A 145 -3.78 7.58 9.37
N LYS A 146 -3.04 8.17 8.43
CA LYS A 146 -3.52 9.28 7.60
C LYS A 146 -3.45 8.95 6.12
N ALA A 147 -4.61 8.99 5.47
CA ALA A 147 -4.76 8.82 4.04
C ALA A 147 -4.41 10.11 3.31
N ARG A 148 -4.30 10.05 1.99
CA ARG A 148 -4.06 11.22 1.13
C ARG A 148 -4.98 11.23 -0.06
N ILE A 149 -5.56 12.39 -0.34
CA ILE A 149 -6.16 12.69 -1.64
C ILE A 149 -5.00 12.98 -2.60
N VAL A 150 -4.78 12.08 -3.54
CA VAL A 150 -3.71 12.19 -4.55
C VAL A 150 -4.21 12.81 -5.85
N ARG A 151 -5.53 12.90 -6.01
CA ARG A 151 -6.21 13.59 -7.11
C ARG A 151 -7.54 14.12 -6.58
N GLU A 152 -7.74 15.43 -6.65
CA GLU A 152 -9.05 16.04 -6.33
C GLU A 152 -10.10 15.70 -7.39
N GLY A 153 -11.33 15.55 -6.95
CA GLY A 153 -12.50 15.37 -7.82
C GLY A 153 -13.80 15.69 -7.09
N GLY A 154 -14.91 15.66 -7.84
CA GLY A 154 -16.23 16.08 -7.36
C GLY A 154 -17.34 15.04 -7.57
N ASP A 155 -17.20 14.12 -8.52
CA ASP A 155 -18.31 13.25 -8.94
C ASP A 155 -18.29 11.87 -8.28
N LEU A 156 -17.10 11.37 -7.90
CA LEU A 156 -16.93 10.05 -7.28
C LEU A 156 -15.61 9.94 -6.52
N THR A 157 -15.65 9.30 -5.35
CA THR A 157 -14.46 8.95 -4.55
C THR A 157 -13.98 7.54 -4.89
N LEU A 158 -12.74 7.41 -5.36
CA LEU A 158 -12.06 6.15 -5.67
C LEU A 158 -10.94 5.89 -4.65
N ILE A 159 -11.08 4.83 -3.86
CA ILE A 159 -10.19 4.53 -2.72
C ILE A 159 -9.34 3.32 -3.07
N ALA A 160 -8.02 3.44 -2.93
CA ALA A 160 -7.07 2.35 -3.16
C ALA A 160 -5.86 2.44 -2.22
N TYR A 161 -4.97 1.46 -2.33
CA TYR A 161 -3.68 1.43 -1.64
C TYR A 161 -2.67 0.59 -2.43
N GLY A 162 -1.38 0.77 -2.11
CA GLY A 162 -0.28 0.04 -2.74
C GLY A 162 -0.27 0.14 -4.26
N ALA A 163 0.04 -0.96 -4.94
CA ALA A 163 0.15 -0.99 -6.40
C ALA A 163 -1.17 -0.72 -7.12
N MET A 164 -2.32 -0.94 -6.47
CA MET A 164 -3.64 -0.70 -7.07
C MET A 164 -3.89 0.80 -7.33
N LEU A 165 -3.23 1.69 -6.56
CA LEU A 165 -3.36 3.13 -6.72
C LEU A 165 -3.07 3.59 -8.15
N HIS A 166 -2.02 3.06 -8.78
CA HIS A 166 -1.62 3.47 -10.14
C HIS A 166 -2.69 3.12 -11.18
N LYS A 167 -3.35 1.97 -11.04
CA LYS A 167 -4.46 1.57 -11.91
C LYS A 167 -5.69 2.45 -11.67
N CYS A 168 -5.93 2.87 -10.43
CA CYS A 168 -6.99 3.82 -10.10
C CYS A 168 -6.73 5.21 -10.68
N LEU A 169 -5.50 5.71 -10.64
CA LEU A 169 -5.12 6.98 -11.28
C LEU A 169 -5.31 6.91 -12.80
N GLU A 170 -4.87 5.83 -13.45
CA GLU A 170 -5.10 5.63 -14.88
C GLU A 170 -6.60 5.59 -15.23
N ALA A 171 -7.40 4.86 -14.45
CA ALA A 171 -8.85 4.82 -14.63
C ALA A 171 -9.49 6.21 -14.45
N ALA A 172 -9.05 6.98 -13.45
CA ALA A 172 -9.54 8.32 -13.18
C ALA A 172 -9.22 9.30 -14.33
N ASP A 173 -8.04 9.18 -14.95
CA ASP A 173 -7.66 9.97 -16.12
C ASP A 173 -8.49 9.60 -17.35
N ARG A 174 -8.73 8.32 -17.57
CA ARG A 174 -9.61 7.84 -18.65
C ARG A 174 -11.06 8.29 -18.46
N VAL A 175 -11.60 8.25 -17.24
CA VAL A 175 -12.95 8.76 -16.95
C VAL A 175 -13.04 10.26 -17.25
N LYS A 176 -12.02 11.05 -16.87
CA LYS A 176 -12.00 12.49 -17.19
C LYS A 176 -11.95 12.73 -18.71
N ALA A 177 -11.15 11.97 -19.44
CA ALA A 177 -10.97 12.14 -20.88
C ALA A 177 -12.15 11.61 -21.72
N GLU A 178 -12.73 10.48 -21.33
CA GLU A 178 -13.74 9.76 -22.10
C GLU A 178 -15.18 10.14 -21.68
N ASP A 179 -15.41 10.39 -20.38
CA ASP A 179 -16.75 10.59 -19.80
C ASP A 179 -16.95 12.02 -19.25
N GLY A 180 -15.88 12.81 -19.07
CA GLY A 180 -15.95 14.18 -18.57
C GLY A 180 -16.19 14.31 -17.05
N ALA A 181 -16.16 13.21 -16.30
CA ALA A 181 -16.36 13.19 -14.85
C ALA A 181 -15.05 13.30 -14.07
N GLU A 182 -15.09 13.93 -12.90
CA GLU A 182 -13.97 14.18 -12.01
C GLU A 182 -13.97 13.22 -10.82
N VAL A 183 -13.15 12.17 -10.94
CA VAL A 183 -12.91 11.19 -9.88
C VAL A 183 -11.86 11.68 -8.89
N GLU A 184 -12.25 11.81 -7.63
CA GLU A 184 -11.34 11.98 -6.50
C GLU A 184 -10.65 10.65 -6.18
N VAL A 185 -9.32 10.65 -6.03
CA VAL A 185 -8.56 9.43 -5.73
C VAL A 185 -7.89 9.54 -4.36
N ILE A 186 -8.20 8.60 -3.48
CA ILE A 186 -7.61 8.46 -2.15
C ILE A 186 -6.64 7.28 -2.14
N ASP A 187 -5.44 7.54 -1.65
CA ASP A 187 -4.48 6.54 -1.21
C ASP A 187 -4.58 6.37 0.31
N LEU A 188 -4.95 5.16 0.77
CA LEU A 188 -5.15 4.92 2.20
C LEU A 188 -3.85 5.01 3.00
N LEU A 189 -2.73 4.51 2.45
CA LEU A 189 -1.41 4.38 3.08
C LEU A 189 -1.34 3.54 4.37
N SER A 190 -2.39 3.54 5.20
CA SER A 190 -2.53 2.79 6.44
C SER A 190 -3.86 2.04 6.44
N ILE A 191 -3.78 0.72 6.59
CA ILE A 191 -4.93 -0.16 6.71
C ILE A 191 -5.42 -0.20 8.16
N SER A 192 -4.48 -0.17 9.11
CA SER A 192 -4.75 -0.08 10.55
C SER A 192 -3.73 0.85 11.23
N PRO A 193 -4.16 1.88 11.97
CA PRO A 193 -5.52 2.44 11.99
C PRO A 193 -5.89 3.04 10.62
N MET A 194 -7.17 2.99 10.27
CA MET A 194 -7.69 3.52 9.00
C MET A 194 -8.18 4.97 9.15
N ASP A 195 -7.81 5.85 8.22
CA ASP A 195 -8.22 7.26 8.22
C ASP A 195 -9.67 7.44 7.74
N THR A 196 -10.62 7.10 8.62
CA THR A 196 -12.05 7.22 8.35
C THR A 196 -12.48 8.67 8.11
N GLU A 197 -11.82 9.64 8.73
CA GLU A 197 -12.15 11.06 8.58
C GLU A 197 -11.97 11.53 7.13
N THR A 198 -10.82 11.24 6.52
CA THR A 198 -10.53 11.59 5.13
C THR A 198 -11.46 10.88 4.15
N ILE A 199 -11.73 9.58 4.37
CA ILE A 199 -12.68 8.81 3.56
C ILE A 199 -14.08 9.43 3.64
N ALA A 200 -14.58 9.68 4.85
CA ALA A 200 -15.91 10.22 5.07
C ALA A 200 -16.07 11.61 4.45
N ALA A 201 -15.09 12.51 4.64
CA ALA A 201 -15.13 13.85 4.07
C ALA A 201 -15.20 13.83 2.54
N SER A 202 -14.46 12.94 1.90
CA SER A 202 -14.48 12.76 0.45
C SER A 202 -15.82 12.20 -0.04
N VAL A 203 -16.36 11.18 0.62
CA VAL A 203 -17.65 10.59 0.20
C VAL A 203 -18.82 11.54 0.47
N VAL A 204 -18.78 12.34 1.54
CA VAL A 204 -19.76 13.41 1.78
C VAL A 204 -19.73 14.45 0.66
N LYS A 205 -18.54 14.73 0.11
CA LYS A 205 -18.37 15.66 -1.02
C LYS A 205 -18.92 15.10 -2.33
N THR A 206 -18.63 13.84 -2.64
CA THR A 206 -18.89 13.24 -3.97
C THR A 206 -20.20 12.44 -4.05
N GLY A 207 -20.74 12.00 -2.91
CA GLY A 207 -21.93 11.15 -2.79
C GLY A 207 -21.77 9.73 -3.34
N ARG A 208 -20.64 9.36 -3.94
CA ARG A 208 -20.41 8.07 -4.61
C ARG A 208 -19.04 7.52 -4.27
N ALA A 209 -18.93 6.21 -4.06
CA ALA A 209 -17.66 5.59 -3.71
C ALA A 209 -17.40 4.26 -4.42
N VAL A 210 -16.14 4.07 -4.83
CA VAL A 210 -15.59 2.80 -5.30
C VAL A 210 -14.32 2.50 -4.50
N VAL A 211 -14.19 1.28 -4.01
CA VAL A 211 -12.97 0.80 -3.33
C VAL A 211 -12.29 -0.26 -4.19
N ALA A 212 -11.00 -0.10 -4.48
CA ALA A 212 -10.23 -1.04 -5.29
C ALA A 212 -9.00 -1.57 -4.54
N HIS A 213 -8.87 -2.89 -4.49
CA HIS A 213 -7.69 -3.55 -3.92
C HIS A 213 -7.43 -4.90 -4.58
N GLU A 214 -6.20 -5.39 -4.55
CA GLU A 214 -5.85 -6.64 -5.24
C GLU A 214 -6.22 -7.91 -4.47
N ALA A 215 -6.43 -7.82 -3.15
CA ALA A 215 -6.88 -8.94 -2.34
C ALA A 215 -8.27 -9.45 -2.76
N GLN A 216 -8.60 -10.67 -2.31
CA GLN A 216 -9.89 -11.31 -2.51
C GLN A 216 -11.05 -10.46 -1.97
N ARG A 217 -12.25 -10.73 -2.48
CA ARG A 217 -13.44 -9.95 -2.17
C ARG A 217 -13.91 -10.21 -0.74
N THR A 218 -14.01 -11.47 -0.37
CA THR A 218 -14.58 -11.88 0.91
C THR A 218 -13.60 -11.56 2.03
N CYS A 219 -14.08 -10.86 3.06
CA CYS A 219 -13.28 -10.38 4.20
C CYS A 219 -12.08 -9.47 3.84
N GLY A 220 -11.96 -9.00 2.60
CA GLY A 220 -10.95 -8.02 2.21
C GLY A 220 -11.22 -6.64 2.81
N VAL A 221 -10.17 -5.82 2.90
CA VAL A 221 -10.21 -4.47 3.52
C VAL A 221 -11.31 -3.58 2.94
N GLY A 222 -11.67 -3.75 1.66
CA GLY A 222 -12.75 -2.99 1.06
C GLY A 222 -14.11 -3.17 1.75
N ALA A 223 -14.33 -4.28 2.47
CA ALA A 223 -15.52 -4.46 3.31
C ALA A 223 -15.53 -3.51 4.51
N GLU A 224 -14.39 -3.33 5.18
CA GLU A 224 -14.26 -2.40 6.31
C GLU A 224 -14.41 -0.94 5.84
N VAL A 225 -13.77 -0.57 4.72
CA VAL A 225 -13.93 0.77 4.12
C VAL A 225 -15.40 1.06 3.83
N MET A 226 -16.12 0.09 3.25
CA MET A 226 -17.54 0.21 2.98
C MET A 226 -18.37 0.37 4.27
N ALA A 227 -18.07 -0.41 5.31
CA ALA A 227 -18.75 -0.31 6.60
C ALA A 227 -18.58 1.09 7.21
N ARG A 228 -17.35 1.61 7.24
CA ARG A 228 -17.06 2.97 7.72
C ARG A 228 -17.80 4.04 6.92
N ILE A 229 -17.80 3.95 5.59
CA ILE A 229 -18.54 4.88 4.73
C ILE A 229 -20.04 4.88 5.09
N VAL A 230 -20.65 3.70 5.24
CA VAL A 230 -22.05 3.60 5.60
C VAL A 230 -22.28 4.18 7.00
N GLU A 231 -21.43 3.91 7.98
CA GLU A 231 -21.58 4.46 9.33
C GLU A 231 -21.48 5.99 9.38
N THR A 232 -20.61 6.59 8.55
CA THR A 232 -20.30 8.02 8.64
C THR A 232 -21.01 8.90 7.61
N ALA A 233 -21.42 8.34 6.47
CA ALA A 233 -21.89 9.09 5.29
C ALA A 233 -23.13 8.48 4.63
N PHE A 234 -23.90 7.64 5.34
CA PHE A 234 -25.08 6.96 4.78
C PHE A 234 -26.05 7.90 4.06
N LEU A 235 -26.35 9.07 4.66
CA LEU A 235 -27.34 10.00 4.13
C LEU A 235 -26.86 10.75 2.87
N GLN A 236 -25.57 10.68 2.56
CA GLN A 236 -24.96 11.30 1.40
C GLN A 236 -24.75 10.32 0.24
N LEU A 237 -24.95 9.01 0.46
CA LEU A 237 -24.75 8.02 -0.60
C LEU A 237 -25.84 8.12 -1.66
N GLU A 238 -25.43 8.54 -2.86
CA GLU A 238 -26.26 8.58 -4.06
C GLU A 238 -26.26 7.26 -4.82
N ALA A 239 -25.29 6.39 -4.57
CA ALA A 239 -25.18 5.05 -5.18
C ALA A 239 -24.60 4.03 -4.19
N PRO A 240 -24.87 2.71 -4.36
CA PRO A 240 -24.21 1.68 -3.58
C PRO A 240 -22.69 1.72 -3.73
N VAL A 241 -21.96 1.65 -2.62
CA VAL A 241 -20.49 1.56 -2.64
C VAL A 241 -20.06 0.30 -3.38
N ARG A 242 -19.29 0.44 -4.47
CA ARG A 242 -18.78 -0.72 -5.22
C ARG A 242 -17.39 -1.11 -4.74
N ARG A 243 -17.10 -2.40 -4.80
CA ARG A 243 -15.78 -2.97 -4.50
C ARG A 243 -15.22 -3.65 -5.73
N VAL A 244 -14.01 -3.28 -6.12
CA VAL A 244 -13.25 -3.86 -7.23
C VAL A 244 -12.10 -4.65 -6.63
N THR A 245 -12.22 -5.98 -6.67
CA THR A 245 -11.34 -6.91 -5.93
C THR A 245 -10.94 -8.06 -6.83
N ALA A 246 -9.93 -8.83 -6.42
CA ALA A 246 -9.72 -10.13 -7.04
C ALA A 246 -10.86 -11.10 -6.68
N TYR A 247 -10.87 -12.25 -7.36
CA TYR A 247 -11.88 -13.29 -7.15
C TYR A 247 -11.58 -14.11 -5.89
N ASP A 248 -12.61 -14.64 -5.24
CA ASP A 248 -12.52 -15.49 -4.04
C ASP A 248 -12.02 -16.90 -4.35
N ILE A 249 -10.79 -16.97 -4.84
CA ILE A 249 -9.99 -18.18 -5.02
C ILE A 249 -8.58 -17.93 -4.51
N VAL A 250 -7.81 -19.01 -4.35
CA VAL A 250 -6.37 -18.91 -4.06
C VAL A 250 -5.67 -18.13 -5.18
N TYR A 251 -4.63 -17.38 -4.83
CA TYR A 251 -3.82 -16.65 -5.81
C TYR A 251 -3.35 -17.62 -6.90
N PRO A 252 -3.76 -17.44 -8.17
CA PRO A 252 -3.42 -18.40 -9.20
C PRO A 252 -1.98 -18.21 -9.66
N GLY A 253 -1.34 -19.29 -10.12
CA GLY A 253 0.01 -19.20 -10.71
C GLY A 253 0.08 -18.19 -11.86
N PHE A 254 1.28 -17.66 -12.12
CA PHE A 254 1.53 -16.51 -13.01
C PHE A 254 0.89 -16.61 -14.41
N ALA A 255 0.61 -17.83 -14.91
CA ALA A 255 -0.06 -18.04 -16.19
C ALA A 255 -1.52 -17.55 -16.24
N ARG A 256 -2.15 -17.31 -15.08
CA ARG A 256 -3.55 -16.85 -14.95
C ARG A 256 -3.70 -15.56 -14.14
N GLU A 257 -2.62 -15.09 -13.52
CA GLU A 257 -2.53 -13.89 -12.70
C GLU A 257 -3.21 -12.66 -13.33
N ALA A 258 -2.92 -12.37 -14.60
CA ALA A 258 -3.45 -11.19 -15.30
C ALA A 258 -4.98 -11.17 -15.41
N GLY A 259 -5.65 -12.32 -15.53
CA GLY A 259 -7.11 -12.39 -15.58
C GLY A 259 -7.76 -12.33 -14.19
N TRP A 260 -7.02 -12.70 -13.15
CA TRP A 260 -7.48 -12.74 -11.77
C TRP A 260 -7.38 -11.38 -11.10
N LEU A 261 -6.22 -10.71 -11.23
CA LEU A 261 -6.01 -9.38 -10.66
C LEU A 261 -7.03 -8.36 -11.20
N PRO A 262 -7.43 -7.37 -10.39
CA PRO A 262 -8.15 -6.22 -10.90
C PRO A 262 -7.29 -5.42 -11.87
N ASP A 263 -7.86 -5.09 -13.02
CA ASP A 263 -7.25 -4.25 -14.04
C ASP A 263 -8.02 -2.92 -14.17
N VAL A 264 -7.48 -2.03 -15.00
CA VAL A 264 -8.04 -0.70 -15.26
C VAL A 264 -9.45 -0.82 -15.85
N GLU A 265 -9.71 -1.81 -16.71
CA GLU A 265 -11.04 -2.02 -17.31
C GLU A 265 -12.10 -2.40 -16.28
N LYS A 266 -11.79 -3.28 -15.30
CA LYS A 266 -12.69 -3.59 -14.19
C LYS A 266 -12.97 -2.36 -13.33
N ILE A 267 -11.96 -1.52 -13.07
CA ILE A 267 -12.12 -0.27 -12.31
C ILE A 267 -13.01 0.71 -13.08
N LEU A 268 -12.74 0.93 -14.37
CA LEU A 268 -13.52 1.81 -15.24
C LEU A 268 -14.99 1.42 -15.29
N ARG A 269 -15.26 0.13 -15.48
CA ARG A 269 -16.64 -0.38 -15.48
C ARG A 269 -17.33 -0.06 -14.15
N ALA A 270 -16.68 -0.33 -13.01
CA ALA A 270 -17.27 -0.07 -11.70
C ALA A 270 -17.51 1.43 -11.46
N VAL A 271 -16.58 2.30 -11.86
CA VAL A 271 -16.75 3.76 -11.76
C VAL A 271 -17.92 4.23 -12.62
N ARG A 272 -17.98 3.85 -13.90
CA ARG A 272 -19.07 4.21 -14.81
C ARG A 272 -20.44 3.72 -14.34
N GLU A 273 -20.51 2.47 -13.88
CA GLU A 273 -21.75 1.91 -13.30
C GLU A 273 -22.19 2.59 -12.01
N THR A 274 -21.27 3.24 -11.28
CA THR A 274 -21.59 4.00 -10.06
C THR A 274 -22.03 5.42 -10.39
N LEU A 275 -21.38 6.05 -11.38
CA LEU A 275 -21.78 7.38 -11.88
C LEU A 275 -23.16 7.36 -12.55
N ALA A 276 -23.55 6.23 -13.16
CA ALA A 276 -24.81 6.08 -13.88
C ALA A 276 -26.02 5.62 -13.02
N PHE A 277 -25.85 5.47 -11.70
CA PHE A 277 -26.93 5.07 -10.79
C PHE A 277 -27.90 6.24 -10.54
#